data_AF-A0A926HIC0-F1
#
_entry.id   AF-A0A926HIC0-F1
#
_cell.length_a   1.000
_cell.length_b   1.000
_cell.length_c   1.000
_cell.angle_alpha   90.00
_cell.angle_beta   90.00
_cell.angle_gamma   90.00
#
_symmetry.space_group_name_H-M   'P 1'
#
loop_
_entity.id
_entity.type
_entity.pdbx_description
1 polymer ?
#
loop_
_entity_poly.entity_id
_entity_poly.type
_entity_poly.pdbx_seq_one_letter_code
_entity_poly.pdbx_strand_id
1 'polypeptide(L)'
;MTIDYLLIGHMTADLTPQGRTIGGTVSYAVRTVQAFGLRVGVLTSAAENEPLLEILRPYAEVVSIPAESTSTFENIYTPEGRVQYIRGVAAKLNAESMQAVPPDWLAAPLVHLAPLTDEV
;
A
#
# COMPACT_ATOMS: atom_id res chain seq x y z
N MET A 1 -20.76 5.50 -1.22
CA MET A 1 -20.84 5.57 0.27
C MET A 1 -19.50 6.15 0.68
N THR A 2 -19.45 7.18 1.53
CA THR A 2 -18.22 7.97 1.71
C THR A 2 -17.07 7.19 2.37
N ILE A 3 -15.83 7.49 2.03
CA ILE A 3 -14.65 6.99 2.77
C ILE A 3 -14.42 7.88 3.98
N ASP A 4 -14.10 7.28 5.13
CA ASP A 4 -13.82 8.00 6.37
C ASP A 4 -12.32 8.25 6.55
N TYR A 5 -11.48 7.43 5.91
CA TYR A 5 -10.02 7.48 6.03
C TYR A 5 -9.34 7.07 4.71
N LEU A 6 -8.56 7.98 4.13
CA LEU A 6 -7.81 7.73 2.89
C LEU A 6 -6.34 7.44 3.19
N LEU A 7 -5.89 6.22 2.88
CA LEU A 7 -4.49 5.81 2.91
C LEU A 7 -3.84 6.00 1.54
N ILE A 8 -2.67 6.64 1.49
CA ILE A 8 -1.91 6.87 0.27
C ILE A 8 -0.48 6.41 0.49
N GLY A 9 -0.04 5.39 -0.26
CA GLY A 9 1.31 4.82 -0.15
C GLY A 9 1.37 3.44 -0.77
N HIS A 10 2.56 2.84 -0.86
CA HIS A 10 2.68 1.51 -1.46
C HIS A 10 2.27 0.39 -0.49
N MET A 11 1.39 -0.48 -0.98
CA MET A 11 1.44 -1.89 -0.61
C MET A 11 2.74 -2.49 -1.16
N THR A 12 3.40 -3.34 -0.36
CA THR A 12 4.65 -3.97 -0.77
C THR A 12 4.52 -5.48 -0.81
N ALA A 13 5.45 -6.10 -1.53
CA ALA A 13 5.74 -7.50 -1.40
C ALA A 13 7.04 -7.66 -0.58
N ASP A 14 6.92 -8.21 0.61
CA ASP A 14 8.10 -8.54 1.41
C ASP A 14 8.53 -9.97 1.07
N LEU A 15 9.79 -10.12 0.67
CA LEU A 15 10.40 -11.41 0.40
C LEU A 15 10.76 -12.08 1.72
N THR A 16 10.23 -13.29 1.90
CA THR A 16 10.53 -14.17 3.04
C THR A 16 11.03 -15.53 2.52
N PRO A 17 11.66 -16.36 3.36
CA PRO A 17 12.03 -17.72 2.98
C PRO A 17 10.84 -18.59 2.52
N GLN A 18 9.61 -18.23 2.92
CA GLN A 18 8.37 -18.92 2.56
C GLN A 18 7.69 -18.33 1.31
N GLY A 19 8.28 -17.29 0.72
CA GLY A 19 7.75 -16.59 -0.45
C GLY A 19 7.34 -15.15 -0.15
N ARG A 20 6.59 -14.55 -1.08
CA ARG A 20 6.13 -13.16 -0.99
C ARG A 20 5.00 -13.05 0.03
N THR A 21 5.10 -12.11 0.95
CA THR A 21 4.01 -11.71 1.84
C THR A 21 3.66 -10.25 1.59
N ILE A 22 2.42 -9.87 1.91
CA ILE A 22 2.04 -8.46 1.85
C ILE A 22 2.76 -7.68 2.95
N GLY A 23 3.24 -6.49 2.60
CA GLY A 23 3.88 -5.55 3.50
C GLY A 23 3.49 -4.11 3.19
N GLY A 24 4.27 -3.18 3.72
CA GLY A 24 4.10 -1.75 3.54
C GLY A 24 3.09 -1.13 4.52
N THR A 25 3.33 0.12 4.89
CA THR A 25 2.57 0.83 5.94
C THR A 25 1.06 0.80 5.69
N VAL A 26 0.64 0.97 4.43
CA VAL A 26 -0.77 0.89 4.00
C VAL A 26 -1.41 -0.43 4.41
N SER A 27 -0.71 -1.56 4.23
CA SER A 27 -1.24 -2.89 4.50
C SER A 27 -1.45 -3.19 5.98
N TYR A 28 -0.67 -2.56 6.85
CA TYR A 28 -0.86 -2.65 8.30
C TYR A 28 -1.90 -1.65 8.82
N ALA A 29 -1.85 -0.42 8.31
CA ALA A 29 -2.75 0.65 8.70
C ALA A 29 -4.20 0.32 8.35
N VAL A 30 -4.47 -0.25 7.17
CA VAL A 30 -5.83 -0.56 6.71
C VAL A 30 -6.61 -1.41 7.72
N ARG A 31 -5.98 -2.45 8.28
CA ARG A 31 -6.62 -3.33 9.26
C ARG A 31 -6.88 -2.62 10.58
N THR A 32 -5.96 -1.75 10.98
CA THR A 32 -6.10 -0.97 12.21
C THR A 32 -7.26 0.01 12.09
N VAL A 33 -7.30 0.76 10.98
CA VAL A 33 -8.36 1.75 10.71
C VAL A 33 -9.72 1.05 10.57
N GLN A 34 -9.79 -0.06 9.86
CA GLN A 34 -11.01 -0.86 9.73
C GLN A 34 -11.48 -1.41 11.08
N ALA A 35 -10.58 -1.82 11.98
CA ALA A 35 -10.92 -2.27 13.32
C ALA A 35 -11.51 -1.16 14.22
N PHE A 36 -11.22 0.12 13.91
CA PHE A 36 -11.90 1.26 14.53
C PHE A 36 -13.30 1.53 13.94
N GLY A 37 -13.78 0.70 13.02
CA GLY A 37 -15.10 0.83 12.40
C GLY A 37 -15.19 1.89 11.31
N LEU A 38 -14.05 2.39 10.82
CA LEU A 38 -13.97 3.39 9.76
C LEU A 38 -13.93 2.73 8.38
N ARG A 39 -14.57 3.36 7.39
CA ARG A 39 -14.47 2.93 5.98
C ARG A 39 -13.18 3.48 5.39
N VAL A 40 -12.41 2.59 4.76
CA VAL A 40 -11.05 2.90 4.32
C VAL A 40 -10.97 2.87 2.81
N GLY A 41 -10.42 3.94 2.24
CA GLY A 41 -9.98 4.01 0.85
C GLY A 41 -8.47 3.89 0.81
N VAL A 42 -7.95 3.12 -0.13
CA VAL A 42 -6.51 2.94 -0.34
C VAL A 42 -6.15 3.34 -1.76
N LEU A 43 -5.23 4.30 -1.89
CA LEU A 43 -4.50 4.56 -3.12
C LEU A 43 -3.09 3.98 -2.99
N THR A 44 -2.77 3.01 -3.85
CA THR A 44 -1.47 2.34 -3.90
C THR A 44 -0.97 2.21 -5.33
N SER A 45 0.27 1.75 -5.54
CA SER A 45 0.77 1.25 -6.83
C SER A 45 1.36 -0.15 -6.68
N ALA A 46 1.19 -0.99 -7.71
CA ALA A 46 1.71 -2.35 -7.77
C ALA A 46 1.77 -2.84 -9.23
N ALA A 47 2.42 -3.99 -9.45
CA ALA A 47 2.38 -4.67 -10.74
C ALA A 47 0.94 -5.01 -11.16
N GLU A 48 0.68 -5.06 -12.46
CA GLU A 48 -0.60 -5.53 -12.98
C GLU A 48 -0.91 -6.95 -12.47
N ASN A 49 -2.16 -7.17 -12.06
CA ASN A 49 -2.64 -8.44 -11.50
C ASN A 49 -1.87 -8.92 -10.25
N GLU A 50 -1.29 -8.00 -9.46
CA GLU A 50 -0.61 -8.35 -8.21
C GLU A 50 -1.57 -9.08 -7.23
N PRO A 51 -1.36 -10.38 -6.96
CA PRO A 51 -2.27 -11.18 -6.12
C PRO A 51 -2.30 -10.71 -4.66
N LEU A 52 -1.24 -10.07 -4.16
CA LEU A 52 -1.21 -9.56 -2.79
C LEU A 52 -2.27 -8.47 -2.56
N LEU A 53 -2.76 -7.78 -3.59
CA LEU A 53 -3.85 -6.79 -3.45
C LEU A 53 -5.13 -7.43 -2.91
N GLU A 54 -5.39 -8.70 -3.22
CA GLU A 54 -6.57 -9.43 -2.75
C GLU A 54 -6.58 -9.62 -1.22
N ILE A 55 -5.42 -9.49 -0.56
CA ILE A 55 -5.32 -9.52 0.90
C ILE A 55 -5.81 -8.21 1.52
N LEU A 56 -5.79 -7.08 0.78
CA LEU A 56 -6.25 -5.76 1.25
C LEU A 56 -7.75 -5.55 1.03
N ARG A 57 -8.28 -6.04 -0.09
CA ARG A 57 -9.69 -5.80 -0.51
C ARG A 57 -10.76 -6.15 0.52
N PRO A 58 -10.58 -7.13 1.43
CA PRO A 58 -11.56 -7.37 2.49
C PRO A 58 -11.68 -6.23 3.52
N TYR A 59 -10.68 -5.34 3.60
CA TYR A 59 -10.59 -4.31 4.63
C TYR A 59 -10.78 -2.88 4.09
N ALA A 60 -10.70 -2.68 2.77
CA ALA A 60 -10.77 -1.38 2.13
C ALA A 60 -11.24 -1.46 0.68
N GLU A 61 -11.76 -0.34 0.19
CA GLU A 61 -11.81 -0.10 -1.24
C GLU A 61 -10.41 0.29 -1.73
N VAL A 62 -9.92 -0.35 -2.80
CA VAL A 62 -8.52 -0.22 -3.24
C VAL A 62 -8.45 0.24 -4.69
N VAL A 63 -7.82 1.39 -4.90
CA VAL A 63 -7.34 1.88 -6.20
C VAL A 63 -5.84 1.59 -6.29
N SER A 64 -5.44 0.81 -7.29
CA SER A 64 -4.03 0.49 -7.55
C SER A 64 -3.61 1.07 -8.90
N ILE A 65 -2.63 1.98 -8.88
CA ILE A 65 -1.98 2.50 -10.08
C ILE A 65 -1.06 1.41 -10.65
N PRO A 66 -1.23 0.99 -11.91
CA PRO A 66 -0.36 0.00 -12.53
C PRO A 66 1.10 0.46 -12.57
N ALA A 67 2.02 -0.46 -12.32
CA ALA A 67 3.46 -0.26 -12.42
C ALA A 67 4.14 -1.47 -13.09
N GLU A 68 5.37 -1.28 -13.55
CA GLU A 68 6.19 -2.38 -14.10
C GLU A 68 6.49 -3.46 -13.04
N SER A 69 6.62 -3.07 -11.78
CA SER A 69 6.87 -3.98 -10.66
C SER A 69 6.17 -3.51 -9.39
N THR A 70 5.93 -4.44 -8.46
CA THR A 70 5.46 -4.13 -7.11
C THR A 70 6.65 -3.71 -6.25
N SER A 71 6.48 -2.68 -5.42
CA SER A 71 7.50 -2.31 -4.43
C SER A 71 7.85 -3.51 -3.57
N THR A 72 9.10 -3.94 -3.60
CA THR A 72 9.51 -5.23 -3.03
C THR A 72 10.67 -5.03 -2.08
N PHE A 73 10.51 -5.50 -0.85
CA PHE A 73 11.55 -5.44 0.18
C PHE A 73 12.05 -6.83 0.52
N GLU A 74 13.33 -6.96 0.84
CA GLU A 74 13.89 -8.19 1.40
C GLU A 74 14.63 -7.86 2.69
N ASN A 75 14.25 -8.51 3.77
CA ASN A 75 14.87 -8.34 5.08
C ASN A 75 15.67 -9.59 5.42
N ILE A 76 17.00 -9.47 5.44
CA ILE A 76 17.92 -10.52 5.86
C ILE A 76 18.36 -10.23 7.29
N TYR A 77 18.00 -11.12 8.21
CA TYR A 77 18.36 -11.02 9.62
C TYR A 77 19.67 -11.79 9.87
N THR A 78 20.67 -11.11 10.40
CA THR A 78 21.97 -11.66 10.79
C THR A 78 22.20 -11.44 12.29
N PRO A 79 23.19 -12.11 12.93
CA PRO A 79 23.53 -11.84 14.32
C PRO A 79 23.91 -10.38 14.61
N GLU A 80 24.40 -9.64 13.60
CA GLU A 80 24.84 -8.24 13.69
C GLU A 80 23.71 -7.24 13.42
N GLY A 81 22.52 -7.72 13.03
CA GLY A 81 21.36 -6.86 12.78
C GLY A 81 20.60 -7.24 11.51
N ARG A 82 19.95 -6.25 10.89
CA ARG A 82 19.13 -6.45 9.69
C ARG A 82 19.78 -5.76 8.50
N VAL A 83 20.01 -6.52 7.44
CA VAL A 83 20.32 -5.98 6.11
C VAL A 83 19.01 -5.95 5.31
N GLN A 84 18.63 -4.79 4.82
CA GLN A 84 17.40 -4.59 4.05
C GLN A 84 17.74 -4.20 2.62
N TYR A 85 17.09 -4.84 1.65
CA TYR A 85 17.18 -4.49 0.24
C TYR A 85 15.83 -4.05 -0.29
N ILE A 86 15.85 -3.05 -1.17
CA ILE A 86 14.73 -2.71 -2.04
C ILE A 86 15.01 -3.41 -3.38
N ARG A 87 14.19 -4.40 -3.72
CA ARG A 87 14.34 -5.24 -4.92
C ARG A 87 13.56 -4.71 -6.12
N GLY A 88 12.58 -3.85 -5.87
CA GLY A 88 11.78 -3.16 -6.89
C GLY A 88 11.00 -2.03 -6.25
N VAL A 89 10.62 -1.04 -7.05
CA VAL A 89 9.82 0.11 -6.62
C VAL A 89 8.69 0.29 -7.63
N ALA A 90 7.45 0.37 -7.16
CA ALA A 90 6.29 0.64 -8.01
C ALA A 90 6.26 2.11 -8.47
N ALA A 91 5.25 2.49 -9.25
CA ALA A 91 5.14 3.84 -9.79
C ALA A 91 4.87 4.86 -8.67
N LYS A 92 5.44 6.07 -8.77
CA LYS A 92 5.14 7.16 -7.82
C LYS A 92 3.64 7.49 -7.82
N LEU A 93 3.11 7.83 -6.65
CA LEU A 93 1.76 8.33 -6.41
C LEU A 93 1.77 9.85 -6.41
N ASN A 94 1.56 10.44 -7.57
CA ASN A 94 1.62 11.90 -7.77
C ASN A 94 0.21 12.51 -7.91
N ALA A 95 0.15 13.81 -8.23
CA ALA A 95 -1.12 14.51 -8.44
C ALA A 95 -1.95 13.93 -9.61
N GLU A 96 -1.33 13.28 -10.60
CA GLU A 96 -2.05 12.60 -11.69
C GLU A 96 -2.65 11.28 -11.19
N SER A 97 -1.96 10.54 -10.32
CA SER A 97 -2.48 9.34 -9.66
C SER A 97 -3.78 9.61 -8.91
N MET A 98 -3.94 10.81 -8.34
CA MET A 98 -5.17 11.22 -7.66
C MET A 98 -6.40 11.27 -8.57
N GLN A 99 -6.24 11.34 -9.89
CA GLN A 99 -7.37 11.32 -10.83
C GLN A 99 -8.05 9.94 -10.90
N ALA A 100 -7.35 8.88 -10.49
CA ALA A 100 -7.92 7.53 -10.40
C ALA A 100 -8.75 7.31 -9.13
N VAL A 101 -8.65 8.21 -8.16
CA VAL A 101 -9.39 8.12 -6.89
C VAL A 101 -10.84 8.56 -7.12
N PRO A 102 -11.86 7.78 -6.65
CA PRO A 102 -13.25 8.20 -6.72
C PRO A 102 -13.47 9.59 -6.08
N PRO A 103 -14.21 10.50 -6.73
CA PRO A 103 -14.36 11.87 -6.23
C PRO A 103 -14.91 11.98 -4.80
N ASP A 104 -15.72 11.02 -4.35
CA ASP A 104 -16.29 11.00 -3.01
C ASP A 104 -15.28 10.63 -1.91
N TRP A 105 -14.13 10.03 -2.27
CA TRP A 105 -13.04 9.80 -1.32
C TRP A 105 -12.29 11.08 -0.98
N LEU A 106 -12.29 12.08 -1.87
CA LEU A 106 -11.59 13.35 -1.65
C LEU A 106 -12.20 14.18 -0.50
N ALA A 107 -13.43 13.84 -0.09
CA ALA A 107 -14.09 14.41 1.08
C ALA A 107 -13.76 13.67 2.39
N ALA A 108 -12.90 12.64 2.36
CA ALA A 108 -12.51 11.92 3.57
C ALA A 108 -11.88 12.89 4.59
N PRO A 109 -12.35 12.89 5.85
CA PRO A 109 -11.88 13.82 6.88
C PRO A 109 -10.45 13.53 7.33
N LEU A 110 -9.94 12.32 7.05
CA LEU A 110 -8.61 11.87 7.46
C LEU A 110 -7.85 11.35 6.25
N VAL A 111 -6.63 11.85 6.07
CA VAL A 111 -5.68 11.40 5.04
C VAL A 111 -4.38 11.00 5.72
N HIS A 112 -3.87 9.83 5.37
CA HIS A 112 -2.62 9.29 5.89
C HIS A 112 -1.68 8.97 4.74
N LEU A 113 -0.66 9.81 4.61
CA LEU A 113 0.45 9.60 3.70
C LEU A 113 1.43 8.62 4.33
N ALA A 114 1.60 7.47 3.70
CA ALA A 114 2.27 6.30 4.23
C ALA A 114 3.45 5.84 3.33
N PRO A 115 4.42 6.73 3.01
CA PRO A 115 5.50 6.43 2.08
C PRO A 115 6.55 5.47 2.67
N LEU A 116 7.30 4.81 1.78
CA LEU A 116 8.40 3.91 2.09
C LEU A 116 9.67 4.20 1.26
N THR A 117 9.51 4.69 0.03
CA THR A 117 10.56 4.81 -0.99
C THR A 117 10.54 6.16 -1.71
N ASP A 118 10.10 7.23 -1.04
CA ASP A 118 9.87 8.56 -1.65
C ASP A 118 8.81 8.51 -2.78
N GLU A 119 7.81 7.64 -2.63
CA GLU A 119 6.81 7.41 -3.67
C GLU A 119 5.61 8.36 -3.66
N VAL A 120 5.35 9.04 -2.54
CA VAL A 120 4.19 9.94 -2.34
C VAL A 120 4.63 11.40 -2.41
#